data_AF-A0A255ETC2-F1
#
_entry.id   AF-A0A255ETC2-F1
#
_cell.length_a   1.000
_cell.length_b   1.000
_cell.length_c   1.000
_cell.angle_alpha   90.00
_cell.angle_beta   90.00
_cell.angle_gamma   90.00
#
_symmetry.space_group_name_H-M   'P 1'
#
loop_
_entity.id
_entity.type
_entity.pdbx_description
1 polymer ?
#
loop_
_entity_poly.entity_id
_entity_poly.type
_entity_poly.pdbx_seq_one_letter_code
_entity_poly.pdbx_strand_id
1 'polypeptide(L)'
;MDFFSSVPLLVFGILAAAAGGWFGAAIGGNFSFGIAGVAVMVSWGILAATGDTVGFDYIAFGPFTGPHVGFAGGVAAAAYAYKRGYIDSGRDVVLPLASLGKPDVLLVGAGFGAGGFLVQQGIAQIPWFGSNTDAVALTVVLSALVARLLVGGGMVHSERKENGWAPSEKWRWLEWQEKPGQYLSIAFFVGILAAAVSIVLGHAFEGAAANAHTFTFGISAICIIFLSLGANMPVTHHMTIIGGLAAAKFMPILAGEGFSWTGEWGSGEWTAALIAVLIGAVFAMISATIAELGARWVHNRGDTHIDPPAFAIWPSTTLVLGIVAFL
;
A
#
# COMPACT_ATOMS: atom_id res chain seq x y z
N MET A 1 7.29 -15.97 10.26
CA MET A 1 7.42 -16.25 11.69
C MET A 1 6.01 -16.10 12.15
N ASP A 2 5.42 -17.20 12.58
CA ASP A 2 4.11 -17.13 13.20
C ASP A 2 4.30 -16.44 14.56
N PHE A 3 3.91 -15.17 14.66
CA PHE A 3 4.04 -14.41 15.90
C PHE A 3 3.16 -14.97 17.02
N PHE A 4 2.18 -15.82 16.72
CA PHE A 4 1.35 -16.50 17.73
C PHE A 4 1.96 -17.81 18.22
N SER A 5 3.07 -18.28 17.64
CA SER A 5 3.74 -19.51 18.07
C SER A 5 4.25 -19.47 19.52
N SER A 6 4.51 -18.28 20.06
CA SER A 6 4.84 -18.12 21.48
C SER A 6 4.53 -16.71 21.99
N VAL A 7 4.21 -16.60 23.28
CA VAL A 7 3.96 -15.29 23.94
C VAL A 7 5.16 -14.33 23.81
N PRO A 8 6.42 -14.75 24.03
CA PRO A 8 7.56 -13.84 23.88
C PRO A 8 7.70 -13.28 22.47
N LEU A 9 7.46 -14.09 21.44
CA LEU A 9 7.53 -13.65 20.05
C LEU A 9 6.41 -12.67 19.70
N LEU A 10 5.19 -12.92 20.19
CA LEU A 10 4.08 -11.97 20.03
C LEU A 10 4.40 -10.62 20.68
N VAL A 11 4.89 -10.64 21.92
CA VAL A 11 5.28 -9.43 22.65
C VAL A 11 6.41 -8.69 21.93
N PHE A 12 7.39 -9.41 21.39
CA PHE A 12 8.45 -8.83 20.56
C PHE A 12 7.87 -8.09 19.34
N GLY A 13 6.95 -8.73 18.60
CA GLY A 13 6.28 -8.12 17.45
C GLY A 13 5.49 -6.87 17.82
N ILE A 14 4.75 -6.89 18.93
CA ILE A 14 3.99 -5.73 19.43
C ILE A 14 4.93 -4.58 19.81
N LEU A 15 6.03 -4.86 20.50
CA LEU A 15 7.01 -3.83 20.89
C LEU A 15 7.69 -3.21 19.66
N ALA A 16 8.09 -4.05 18.69
CA ALA A 16 8.65 -3.58 17.43
C ALA A 16 7.65 -2.71 16.66
N ALA A 17 6.38 -3.13 16.59
CA ALA A 17 5.30 -2.38 15.94
C ALA A 17 4.98 -1.07 16.65
N ALA A 18 5.00 -1.06 17.99
CA ALA A 18 4.87 0.19 18.74
C ALA A 18 6.01 1.17 18.43
N ALA A 19 7.25 0.68 18.38
CA ALA A 19 8.40 1.50 17.99
C ALA A 19 8.32 1.97 16.53
N GLY A 20 7.87 1.12 15.61
CA GLY A 20 7.67 1.45 14.20
C GLY A 20 6.59 2.52 13.99
N GLY A 21 5.46 2.41 14.71
CA GLY A 21 4.40 3.42 14.68
C GLY A 21 4.83 4.75 15.29
N TRP A 22 5.60 4.70 16.38
CA TRP A 22 6.23 5.90 16.96
C TRP A 22 7.18 6.57 15.97
N PHE A 23 8.05 5.78 15.32
CA PHE A 23 8.99 6.27 14.32
C PHE A 23 8.27 6.89 13.13
N GLY A 24 7.23 6.23 12.62
CA GLY A 24 6.42 6.74 11.52
C GLY A 24 5.71 8.06 11.85
N ALA A 25 5.22 8.21 13.08
CA ALA A 25 4.70 9.50 13.56
C ALA A 25 5.80 10.56 13.67
N ALA A 26 6.99 10.20 14.17
CA ALA A 26 8.08 11.14 14.37
C ALA A 26 8.55 11.78 13.07
N ILE A 27 8.69 10.99 12.01
CA ILE A 27 9.19 11.46 10.70
C ILE A 27 8.09 11.91 9.74
N GLY A 28 6.81 11.63 10.05
CA GLY A 28 5.68 11.89 9.16
C GLY A 28 5.28 10.64 8.38
N GLY A 29 3.97 10.42 8.22
CA GLY A 29 3.41 9.23 7.60
C GLY A 29 3.98 8.97 6.19
N ASN A 30 3.93 9.96 5.30
CA ASN A 30 4.39 9.79 3.92
C ASN A 30 5.90 9.50 3.83
N PHE A 31 6.73 10.11 4.68
CA PHE A 31 8.15 9.77 4.77
C PHE A 31 8.34 8.32 5.24
N SER A 32 7.56 7.89 6.25
CA SER A 32 7.55 6.49 6.70
C SER A 32 7.15 5.52 5.60
N PHE A 33 6.18 5.86 4.77
CA PHE A 33 5.79 5.04 3.62
C PHE A 33 6.90 4.99 2.55
N GLY A 34 7.60 6.09 2.32
CA GLY A 34 8.79 6.13 1.47
C GLY A 34 9.91 5.21 1.97
N ILE A 35 10.15 5.17 3.28
CA ILE A 35 11.10 4.25 3.92
C ILE A 35 10.66 2.79 3.78
N ALA A 36 9.36 2.50 3.85
CA ALA A 36 8.85 1.16 3.54
C ALA A 36 9.22 0.74 2.10
N GLY A 37 9.18 1.68 1.15
CA GLY A 37 9.67 1.46 -0.22
C GLY A 37 11.16 1.10 -0.27
N VAL A 38 12.01 1.79 0.51
CA VAL A 38 13.43 1.43 0.64
C VAL A 38 13.60 0.02 1.24
N ALA A 39 12.84 -0.31 2.27
CA ALA A 39 12.86 -1.64 2.88
C ALA A 39 12.45 -2.74 1.88
N VAL A 40 11.49 -2.49 1.00
CA VAL A 40 11.14 -3.39 -0.10
C VAL A 40 12.33 -3.61 -1.04
N MET A 41 13.05 -2.56 -1.43
CA MET A 41 14.23 -2.70 -2.30
C MET A 41 15.36 -3.49 -1.64
N VAL A 42 15.59 -3.27 -0.34
CA VAL A 42 16.55 -4.07 0.45
C VAL A 42 16.11 -5.53 0.52
N SER A 43 14.81 -5.78 0.69
CA SER A 43 14.24 -7.13 0.75
C SER A 43 14.45 -7.92 -0.54
N TRP A 44 14.37 -7.25 -1.69
CA TRP A 44 14.75 -7.83 -2.98
C TRP A 44 16.22 -8.24 -3.05
N GLY A 45 17.12 -7.42 -2.49
CA GLY A 45 18.54 -7.78 -2.38
C GLY A 45 18.76 -9.01 -1.51
N ILE A 46 18.04 -9.13 -0.40
CA ILE A 46 18.07 -10.31 0.48
C ILE A 46 17.57 -11.55 -0.26
N LEU A 47 16.41 -11.46 -0.92
CA LEU A 47 15.84 -12.56 -1.70
C LEU A 47 16.80 -13.02 -2.80
N ALA A 48 17.37 -12.10 -3.57
CA ALA A 48 18.31 -12.43 -4.64
C ALA A 48 19.60 -13.08 -4.12
N ALA A 49 20.06 -12.70 -2.93
CA ALA A 49 21.30 -13.22 -2.35
C ALA A 49 21.12 -14.55 -1.59
N THR A 50 19.93 -14.82 -1.05
CA THR A 50 19.70 -15.91 -0.08
C THR A 50 18.57 -16.85 -0.44
N GLY A 51 17.66 -16.47 -1.34
CA GLY A 51 16.40 -17.17 -1.60
C GLY A 51 15.33 -16.97 -0.51
N ASP A 52 15.61 -16.18 0.54
CA ASP A 52 14.73 -16.01 1.69
C ASP A 52 13.87 -14.73 1.61
N THR A 53 12.61 -14.81 2.05
CA THR A 53 11.64 -13.71 2.09
C THR A 53 11.67 -12.91 3.39
N VAL A 54 12.58 -13.20 4.33
CA VAL A 54 12.75 -12.53 5.63
C VAL A 54 12.72 -10.99 5.54
N GLY A 55 13.28 -10.41 4.49
CA GLY A 55 13.22 -8.96 4.26
C GLY A 55 11.77 -8.47 4.10
N PHE A 56 10.99 -9.14 3.25
CA PHE A 56 9.60 -8.79 3.00
C PHE A 56 8.75 -9.02 4.25
N ASP A 57 8.86 -10.22 4.84
CA ASP A 57 7.95 -10.70 5.86
C ASP A 57 8.06 -9.94 7.19
N TYR A 58 9.27 -9.47 7.53
CA TYR A 58 9.50 -8.77 8.79
C TYR A 58 9.82 -7.30 8.58
N ILE A 59 10.70 -6.95 7.64
CA ILE A 59 11.19 -5.58 7.53
C ILE A 59 10.17 -4.73 6.77
N ALA A 60 9.95 -5.05 5.50
CA ALA A 60 9.17 -4.20 4.59
C ALA A 60 7.65 -4.24 4.86
N PHE A 61 7.10 -5.42 5.13
CA PHE A 61 5.67 -5.63 5.38
C PHE A 61 5.38 -6.24 6.76
N GLY A 62 6.37 -6.27 7.66
CA GLY A 62 6.20 -6.75 9.02
C GLY A 62 6.18 -5.63 10.08
N PRO A 63 6.48 -5.95 11.35
CA PRO A 63 6.25 -5.06 12.48
C PRO A 63 7.19 -3.84 12.53
N PHE A 64 8.16 -3.69 11.63
CA PHE A 64 9.12 -2.57 11.70
C PHE A 64 8.71 -1.40 10.82
N THR A 65 8.69 -1.59 9.49
CA THR A 65 8.42 -0.51 8.52
C THR A 65 7.14 -0.72 7.72
N GLY A 66 6.38 -1.79 8.02
CA GLY A 66 5.12 -2.08 7.36
C GLY A 66 4.19 -0.86 7.30
N PRO A 67 3.53 -0.58 6.16
CA PRO A 67 2.61 0.55 6.04
C PRO A 67 1.49 0.53 7.09
N HIS A 68 1.00 -0.65 7.46
CA HIS A 68 0.01 -0.84 8.52
C HIS A 68 0.52 -0.51 9.93
N VAL A 69 1.84 -0.30 10.10
CA VAL A 69 2.51 0.08 11.34
C VAL A 69 2.96 1.54 11.28
N GLY A 70 3.97 1.84 10.45
CA GLY A 70 4.63 3.15 10.42
C GLY A 70 3.76 4.24 9.80
N PHE A 71 3.30 4.01 8.55
CA PHE A 71 2.43 4.96 7.86
C PHE A 71 1.09 5.14 8.58
N ALA A 72 0.42 4.04 8.94
CA ALA A 72 -0.84 4.09 9.69
C ALA A 72 -0.69 4.77 11.05
N GLY A 73 0.43 4.54 11.76
CA GLY A 73 0.77 5.24 13.00
C GLY A 73 0.92 6.75 12.78
N GLY A 74 1.63 7.16 11.73
CA GLY A 74 1.76 8.58 11.36
C GLY A 74 0.44 9.24 10.98
N VAL A 75 -0.41 8.55 10.21
CA VAL A 75 -1.76 9.00 9.86
C VAL A 75 -2.61 9.25 11.11
N ALA A 76 -2.62 8.30 12.04
CA ALA A 76 -3.39 8.41 13.27
C ALA A 76 -2.86 9.50 14.20
N ALA A 77 -1.53 9.65 14.28
CA ALA A 77 -0.89 10.71 15.05
C ALA A 77 -1.21 12.10 14.48
N ALA A 78 -1.20 12.28 13.16
CA ALA A 78 -1.60 13.53 12.51
C ALA A 78 -3.08 13.86 12.79
N ALA A 79 -3.96 12.86 12.70
CA ALA A 79 -5.37 13.00 13.06
C ALA A 79 -5.54 13.46 14.52
N TYR A 80 -4.80 12.86 15.45
CA TYR A 80 -4.81 13.28 16.86
C TYR A 80 -4.25 14.70 17.06
N ALA A 81 -3.12 15.04 16.43
CA ALA A 81 -2.55 16.38 16.50
C ALA A 81 -3.54 17.45 16.01
N TYR A 82 -4.28 17.15 14.94
CA TYR A 82 -5.36 18.00 14.44
C TYR A 82 -6.49 18.16 15.47
N LYS A 83 -6.97 17.06 16.07
CA LYS A 83 -7.99 17.11 17.15
C LYS A 83 -7.57 18.03 18.30
N ARG A 84 -6.27 18.06 18.61
CA ARG A 84 -5.69 18.88 19.68
C ARG A 84 -5.43 20.33 19.27
N GLY A 85 -5.66 20.69 18.01
CA GLY A 85 -5.38 22.02 17.47
C GLY A 85 -3.88 22.32 17.32
N TYR A 86 -3.05 21.28 17.19
CA TYR A 86 -1.60 21.45 17.02
C TYR A 86 -1.19 21.63 15.55
N ILE A 87 -2.07 21.24 14.61
CA ILE A 87 -1.87 21.39 13.16
C ILE A 87 -3.20 21.79 12.51
N ASP A 88 -3.13 22.42 11.33
CA ASP A 88 -4.30 22.97 10.65
C ASP A 88 -5.17 21.91 9.95
N SER A 89 -4.58 20.75 9.62
CA SER A 89 -5.24 19.71 8.83
C SER A 89 -4.86 18.32 9.30
N GLY A 90 -5.84 17.51 9.68
CA GLY A 90 -5.65 16.08 9.99
C GLY A 90 -5.32 15.21 8.78
N ARG A 91 -5.28 15.82 7.58
CA ARG A 91 -4.82 15.19 6.33
C ARG A 91 -3.33 15.43 6.07
N ASP A 92 -2.67 16.29 6.85
CA ASP A 92 -1.23 16.52 6.71
C ASP A 92 -0.45 15.34 7.30
N VAL A 93 -0.19 14.37 6.43
CA VAL A 93 0.61 13.17 6.74
C VAL A 93 2.06 13.33 6.30
N VAL A 94 2.48 14.54 5.88
CA VAL A 94 3.85 14.85 5.48
C VAL A 94 4.62 15.40 6.68
N LEU A 95 4.00 16.24 7.50
CA LEU A 95 4.65 16.89 8.63
C LEU A 95 5.35 15.89 9.58
N PRO A 96 6.66 16.04 9.83
CA PRO A 96 7.35 15.30 10.89
C PRO A 96 6.81 15.73 12.27
N LEU A 97 5.96 14.93 12.90
CA LEU A 97 5.23 15.34 14.12
C LEU A 97 6.14 15.48 15.34
N ALA A 98 7.36 14.94 15.29
CA ALA A 98 8.38 15.21 16.31
C ALA A 98 8.68 16.72 16.45
N SER A 99 8.53 17.49 15.36
CA SER A 99 8.72 18.96 15.35
C SER A 99 7.75 19.70 16.28
N LEU A 100 6.62 19.09 16.64
CA LEU A 100 5.63 19.68 17.54
C LEU A 100 6.10 19.69 19.01
N GLY A 101 7.10 18.89 19.37
CA GLY A 101 7.54 18.73 20.76
C GLY A 101 6.45 18.16 21.68
N LYS A 102 5.54 17.34 21.13
CA LYS A 102 4.39 16.75 21.83
C LYS A 102 4.52 15.22 21.90
N PRO A 103 5.08 14.66 23.00
CA PRO A 103 5.28 13.21 23.11
C PRO A 103 3.99 12.38 23.01
N ASP A 104 2.86 12.93 23.46
CA ASP A 104 1.56 12.28 23.37
C ASP A 104 1.13 12.00 21.92
N VAL A 105 1.48 12.88 20.97
CA VAL A 105 1.24 12.66 19.53
C VAL A 105 2.00 11.43 19.03
N LEU A 106 3.26 11.27 19.43
CA LEU A 106 4.10 10.14 19.02
C LEU A 106 3.66 8.83 19.68
N LEU A 107 3.17 8.89 20.93
CA LEU A 107 2.59 7.75 21.63
C LEU A 107 1.28 7.26 20.99
N VAL A 108 0.48 8.15 20.40
CA VAL A 108 -0.66 7.74 19.56
C VAL A 108 -0.17 6.96 18.34
N GLY A 109 0.89 7.43 17.69
CA GLY A 109 1.55 6.69 16.61
C GLY A 109 1.98 5.29 17.05
N ALA A 110 2.59 5.17 18.23
CA ALA A 110 2.98 3.88 18.80
C ALA A 110 1.79 2.94 19.02
N GLY A 111 0.70 3.45 19.61
CA GLY A 111 -0.52 2.68 19.84
C GLY A 111 -1.14 2.16 18.55
N PHE A 112 -1.21 3.00 17.51
CA PHE A 112 -1.71 2.60 16.20
C PHE A 112 -0.75 1.67 15.44
N GLY A 113 0.56 1.79 15.65
CA GLY A 113 1.53 0.82 15.13
C GLY A 113 1.31 -0.57 15.69
N ALA A 114 1.23 -0.69 17.01
CA ALA A 114 0.92 -1.95 17.70
C ALA A 114 -0.46 -2.52 17.30
N GLY A 115 -1.49 -1.67 17.29
CA GLY A 115 -2.84 -2.07 16.88
C GLY A 115 -2.91 -2.51 15.43
N GLY A 116 -2.24 -1.78 14.53
CA GLY A 116 -2.15 -2.13 13.11
C GLY A 116 -1.50 -3.49 12.89
N PHE A 117 -0.37 -3.76 13.56
CA PHE A 117 0.25 -5.09 13.52
C PHE A 117 -0.74 -6.20 13.92
N LEU A 118 -1.45 -6.05 15.05
CA LEU A 118 -2.42 -7.05 15.51
C LEU A 118 -3.60 -7.23 14.56
N VAL A 119 -4.14 -6.14 14.01
CA VAL A 119 -5.25 -6.18 13.05
C VAL A 119 -4.84 -6.88 11.75
N GLN A 120 -3.65 -6.55 11.23
CA GLN A 120 -3.13 -7.18 10.01
C GLN A 120 -2.94 -8.68 10.21
N GLN A 121 -2.36 -9.08 11.34
CA GLN A 121 -2.20 -10.49 11.70
C GLN A 121 -3.55 -11.19 11.82
N GLY A 122 -4.55 -10.55 12.42
CA GLY A 122 -5.92 -11.08 12.51
C GLY A 122 -6.58 -11.27 11.15
N ILE A 123 -6.46 -10.30 10.23
CA ILE A 123 -7.01 -10.39 8.87
C ILE A 123 -6.36 -11.55 8.10
N ALA A 124 -5.04 -11.72 8.23
CA ALA A 124 -4.31 -12.80 7.56
C ALA A 124 -4.79 -14.20 7.99
N GLN A 125 -5.41 -14.34 9.17
CA GLN A 125 -5.95 -15.60 9.68
C GLN A 125 -7.40 -15.87 9.24
N ILE A 126 -8.08 -14.94 8.56
CA ILE A 126 -9.45 -15.15 8.11
C ILE A 126 -9.45 -16.17 6.95
N PRO A 127 -10.15 -17.32 7.06
CA PRO A 127 -10.15 -18.35 6.04
C PRO A 127 -10.54 -17.79 4.66
N TRP A 128 -9.77 -18.16 3.63
CA TRP A 128 -9.85 -17.66 2.26
C TRP A 128 -9.56 -16.16 2.11
N PHE A 129 -10.20 -15.29 2.89
CA PHE A 129 -10.04 -13.85 2.75
C PHE A 129 -8.61 -13.39 3.05
N GLY A 130 -7.97 -13.90 4.10
CA GLY A 130 -6.61 -13.53 4.48
C GLY A 130 -5.55 -13.86 3.42
N SER A 131 -5.76 -14.93 2.64
CA SER A 131 -4.90 -15.31 1.51
C SER A 131 -5.31 -14.67 0.18
N ASN A 132 -6.51 -14.09 0.11
CA ASN A 132 -7.09 -13.53 -1.10
C ASN A 132 -7.43 -12.04 -0.91
N THR A 133 -6.66 -11.32 -0.09
CA THR A 133 -6.74 -9.86 0.07
C THR A 133 -5.37 -9.29 0.44
N ASP A 134 -5.23 -7.98 0.34
CA ASP A 134 -4.08 -7.29 0.92
C ASP A 134 -4.41 -6.88 2.37
N ALA A 135 -3.98 -7.70 3.31
CA ALA A 135 -4.21 -7.46 4.74
C ALA A 135 -3.53 -6.17 5.24
N VAL A 136 -2.41 -5.78 4.64
CA VAL A 136 -1.67 -4.56 5.01
C VAL A 136 -2.48 -3.32 4.63
N ALA A 137 -2.89 -3.23 3.36
CA ALA A 137 -3.68 -2.11 2.84
C ALA A 137 -5.06 -2.02 3.53
N LEU A 138 -5.73 -3.14 3.76
CA LEU A 138 -6.99 -3.15 4.50
C LEU A 138 -6.79 -2.60 5.92
N THR A 139 -5.71 -3.02 6.60
CA THR A 139 -5.39 -2.51 7.94
C THR A 139 -5.11 -1.01 7.94
N VAL A 140 -4.41 -0.47 6.94
CA VAL A 140 -4.19 0.98 6.82
C VAL A 140 -5.53 1.73 6.74
N VAL A 141 -6.48 1.23 5.95
CA VAL A 141 -7.82 1.82 5.83
C VAL A 141 -8.58 1.74 7.17
N LEU A 142 -8.58 0.58 7.82
CA LEU A 142 -9.25 0.40 9.12
C LEU A 142 -8.66 1.30 10.20
N SER A 143 -7.34 1.39 10.28
CA SER A 143 -6.63 2.30 11.20
C SER A 143 -7.02 3.75 10.95
N ALA A 144 -7.06 4.19 9.69
CA ALA A 144 -7.47 5.55 9.34
C ALA A 144 -8.94 5.84 9.69
N LEU A 145 -9.84 4.86 9.50
CA LEU A 145 -11.25 4.97 9.90
C LEU A 145 -11.38 5.09 11.42
N VAL A 146 -10.68 4.27 12.19
CA VAL A 146 -10.66 4.35 13.66
C VAL A 146 -10.10 5.70 14.11
N ALA A 147 -8.99 6.15 13.54
CA ALA A 147 -8.41 7.47 13.85
C ALA A 147 -9.42 8.60 13.59
N ARG A 148 -10.13 8.56 12.45
CA ARG A 148 -11.19 9.55 12.14
C ARG A 148 -12.32 9.54 13.17
N LEU A 149 -12.82 8.37 13.52
CA LEU A 149 -13.87 8.23 14.55
C LEU A 149 -13.41 8.79 15.90
N LEU A 150 -12.14 8.58 16.26
CA LEU A 150 -11.56 9.11 17.49
C LEU A 150 -11.33 10.63 17.46
N VAL A 151 -11.04 11.22 16.30
CA VAL A 151 -11.03 12.69 16.14
C VAL A 151 -12.41 13.28 16.43
N GLY A 152 -13.47 12.58 16.01
CA GLY A 152 -14.84 13.07 16.06
C GLY A 152 -15.18 13.95 14.84
N GLY A 153 -16.43 14.39 14.74
CA GLY A 153 -16.93 15.13 13.57
C GLY A 153 -17.64 14.23 12.55
N GLY A 154 -17.73 14.69 11.30
CA GLY A 154 -18.40 13.97 10.22
C GLY A 154 -17.46 12.99 9.50
N MET A 155 -17.94 11.78 9.20
CA MET A 155 -17.17 10.81 8.39
C MET A 155 -16.94 11.30 6.96
N VAL A 156 -17.94 12.01 6.41
CA VAL A 156 -17.95 12.58 5.06
C VAL A 156 -18.75 13.89 5.13
N HIS A 157 -18.13 14.97 4.68
CA HIS A 157 -18.70 16.32 4.63
C HIS A 157 -19.26 16.61 3.24
N SER A 158 -20.59 16.70 3.14
CA SER A 158 -21.30 16.78 1.86
C SER A 158 -21.07 18.09 1.09
N GLU A 159 -20.69 19.15 1.81
CA GLU A 159 -20.40 20.48 1.32
C GLU A 159 -18.99 20.61 0.69
N ARG A 160 -18.12 19.61 0.88
CA ARG A 160 -16.75 19.58 0.33
C ARG A 160 -16.71 19.00 -1.09
N LYS A 161 -17.74 19.22 -1.89
CA LYS A 161 -17.85 18.81 -3.30
C LYS A 161 -18.32 20.02 -4.13
N GLU A 162 -17.82 20.14 -5.36
CA GLU A 162 -18.30 21.18 -6.28
C GLU A 162 -19.53 20.71 -7.06
N ASN A 163 -19.44 19.56 -7.74
CA ASN A 163 -20.52 19.06 -8.60
C ASN A 163 -20.56 17.52 -8.58
N GLY A 164 -21.59 16.95 -7.93
CA GLY A 164 -21.76 15.49 -7.85
C GLY A 164 -20.58 14.80 -7.15
N TRP A 165 -19.69 14.20 -7.94
CA TRP A 165 -18.47 13.52 -7.48
C TRP A 165 -17.17 14.23 -7.88
N ALA A 166 -17.25 15.41 -8.52
CA ALA A 166 -16.06 16.20 -8.79
C ALA A 166 -15.42 16.70 -7.48
N PRO A 167 -14.09 16.59 -7.31
CA PRO A 167 -13.40 17.14 -6.16
C PRO A 167 -13.47 18.67 -6.18
N SER A 168 -13.53 19.29 -5.00
CA SER A 168 -13.42 20.75 -4.88
C SER A 168 -11.96 21.18 -4.97
N GLU A 169 -11.67 22.31 -5.60
CA GLU A 169 -10.29 22.84 -5.71
C GLU A 169 -9.57 22.94 -4.36
N LYS A 170 -10.29 23.30 -3.30
CA LYS A 170 -9.74 23.42 -1.94
C LYS A 170 -9.40 22.08 -1.29
N TRP A 171 -10.12 21.02 -1.66
CA TRP A 171 -10.14 19.77 -0.90
C TRP A 171 -9.60 18.58 -1.69
N ARG A 172 -9.23 18.78 -2.97
CA ARG A 172 -8.67 17.75 -3.84
C ARG A 172 -7.34 17.21 -3.33
N TRP A 173 -7.13 15.92 -3.58
CA TRP A 173 -5.95 15.18 -3.13
C TRP A 173 -4.73 15.38 -4.05
N LEU A 174 -4.89 15.13 -5.35
CA LEU A 174 -3.80 15.24 -6.34
C LEU A 174 -4.31 15.93 -7.61
N GLU A 175 -4.14 17.25 -7.69
CA GLU A 175 -4.67 18.05 -8.81
C GLU A 175 -4.10 17.68 -10.19
N TRP A 176 -2.88 17.14 -10.22
CA TRP A 176 -2.21 16.67 -11.43
C TRP A 176 -2.54 15.21 -11.77
N GLN A 177 -3.35 14.52 -10.95
CA GLN A 177 -3.68 13.10 -11.09
C GLN A 177 -5.14 12.75 -10.72
N GLU A 178 -6.10 13.66 -10.90
CA GLU A 178 -7.51 13.44 -10.53
C GLU A 178 -8.45 13.23 -11.74
N LYS A 179 -8.04 13.64 -12.94
CA LYS A 179 -8.87 13.52 -14.15
C LYS A 179 -8.69 12.15 -14.80
N PRO A 180 -9.74 11.55 -15.38
CA PRO A 180 -9.64 10.25 -16.06
C PRO A 180 -8.49 10.18 -17.07
N GLY A 181 -8.32 11.21 -17.92
CA GLY A 181 -7.21 11.25 -18.87
C GLY A 181 -5.81 11.34 -18.23
N GLN A 182 -5.69 11.83 -16.98
CA GLN A 182 -4.43 11.83 -16.23
C GLN A 182 -4.18 10.46 -15.60
N TYR A 183 -5.06 10.02 -14.69
CA TYR A 183 -4.79 8.83 -13.89
C TYR A 183 -4.88 7.53 -14.71
N LEU A 184 -5.78 7.43 -15.71
CA LEU A 184 -5.86 6.21 -16.55
C LEU A 184 -4.64 6.07 -17.45
N SER A 185 -4.16 7.19 -18.03
CA SER A 185 -2.95 7.18 -18.87
C SER A 185 -1.72 6.77 -18.05
N ILE A 186 -1.56 7.35 -16.86
CA ILE A 186 -0.47 6.97 -15.93
C ILE A 186 -0.61 5.49 -15.57
N ALA A 187 -1.80 5.06 -15.13
CA ALA A 187 -2.06 3.69 -14.69
C ALA A 187 -1.78 2.65 -15.77
N PHE A 188 -2.15 2.93 -17.03
CA PHE A 188 -1.87 2.04 -18.15
C PHE A 188 -0.37 1.81 -18.32
N PHE A 189 0.43 2.87 -18.42
CA PHE A 189 1.87 2.75 -18.65
C PHE A 189 2.64 2.21 -17.44
N VAL A 190 2.32 2.66 -16.22
CA VAL A 190 2.97 2.11 -15.02
C VAL A 190 2.52 0.69 -14.72
N GLY A 191 1.30 0.32 -15.13
CA GLY A 191 0.79 -1.05 -15.07
C GLY A 191 1.55 -1.98 -16.02
N ILE A 192 1.77 -1.56 -17.28
CA ILE A 192 2.64 -2.29 -18.23
C ILE A 192 4.04 -2.45 -17.64
N LEU A 193 4.64 -1.36 -17.15
CA LEU A 193 5.98 -1.38 -16.55
C LEU A 193 6.04 -2.37 -15.38
N ALA A 194 5.08 -2.29 -14.45
CA ALA A 194 5.05 -3.15 -13.28
C ALA A 194 4.83 -4.62 -13.62
N ALA A 195 3.93 -4.90 -14.55
CA ALA A 195 3.67 -6.23 -15.05
C ALA A 195 4.89 -6.83 -15.74
N ALA A 196 5.51 -6.10 -16.68
CA ALA A 196 6.69 -6.58 -17.41
C ALA A 196 7.86 -6.87 -16.47
N VAL A 197 8.14 -5.96 -15.52
CA VAL A 197 9.17 -6.18 -14.49
C VAL A 197 8.82 -7.40 -13.64
N SER A 198 7.55 -7.60 -13.27
CA SER A 198 7.15 -8.75 -12.47
C SER A 198 7.36 -10.08 -13.21
N ILE A 199 7.03 -10.12 -14.51
CA ILE A 199 7.29 -11.28 -15.37
C ILE A 199 8.80 -11.57 -15.44
N VAL A 200 9.61 -10.54 -15.71
CA VAL A 200 11.07 -10.71 -15.82
C VAL A 200 11.67 -11.19 -14.50
N LEU A 201 11.30 -10.60 -13.36
CA LEU A 201 11.81 -11.02 -12.06
C LEU A 201 11.36 -12.44 -11.70
N GLY A 202 10.10 -12.78 -11.97
CA GLY A 202 9.60 -14.14 -11.76
C GLY A 202 10.31 -15.17 -12.63
N HIS A 203 10.66 -14.82 -13.87
CA HIS A 203 11.41 -15.70 -14.77
C HIS A 203 12.89 -15.83 -14.41
N ALA A 204 13.51 -14.74 -13.95
CA ALA A 204 14.95 -14.67 -13.70
C ALA A 204 15.39 -15.37 -12.40
N PHE A 205 14.53 -15.41 -11.39
CA PHE A 205 14.90 -15.90 -10.06
C PHE A 205 13.88 -16.89 -9.51
N GLU A 206 14.36 -18.04 -9.05
CA GLU A 206 13.52 -19.07 -8.44
C GLU A 206 12.78 -18.51 -7.22
N GLY A 207 11.48 -18.78 -7.11
CA GLY A 207 10.62 -18.29 -6.03
C GLY A 207 10.26 -16.79 -6.09
N ALA A 208 10.91 -15.98 -6.92
CA ALA A 208 10.69 -14.53 -6.95
C ALA A 208 9.31 -14.12 -7.46
N ALA A 209 8.66 -14.96 -8.29
CA ALA A 209 7.32 -14.71 -8.81
C ALA A 209 6.28 -14.42 -7.71
N ALA A 210 6.44 -15.02 -6.52
CA ALA A 210 5.55 -14.80 -5.38
C ALA A 210 5.56 -13.33 -4.90
N ASN A 211 6.70 -12.65 -5.01
CA ASN A 211 6.90 -11.28 -4.53
C ASN A 211 7.15 -10.26 -5.64
N ALA A 212 7.24 -10.69 -6.91
CA ALA A 212 7.63 -9.89 -8.08
C ALA A 212 6.95 -8.51 -8.17
N HIS A 213 5.64 -8.49 -7.90
CA HIS A 213 4.79 -7.30 -7.88
C HIS A 213 5.21 -6.22 -6.87
N THR A 214 5.96 -6.59 -5.83
CA THR A 214 6.42 -5.65 -4.80
C THR A 214 7.59 -4.77 -5.28
N PHE A 215 8.36 -5.19 -6.29
CA PHE A 215 9.55 -4.44 -6.70
C PHE A 215 9.21 -3.02 -7.18
N THR A 216 8.27 -2.93 -8.13
CA THR A 216 7.83 -1.64 -8.69
C THR A 216 6.92 -0.86 -7.75
N PHE A 217 6.25 -1.55 -6.81
CA PHE A 217 5.65 -0.92 -5.63
C PHE A 217 6.70 -0.21 -4.79
N GLY A 218 7.83 -0.85 -4.48
CA GLY A 218 8.91 -0.26 -3.70
C GLY A 218 9.47 1.02 -4.33
N ILE A 219 9.72 0.99 -5.64
CA ILE A 219 10.13 2.18 -6.40
C ILE A 219 9.05 3.26 -6.33
N SER A 220 7.79 2.91 -6.53
CA SER A 220 6.67 3.87 -6.47
C SER A 220 6.48 4.46 -5.07
N ALA A 221 6.76 3.69 -4.02
CA ALA A 221 6.71 4.15 -2.63
C ALA A 221 7.86 5.13 -2.33
N ILE A 222 9.07 4.88 -2.83
CA ILE A 222 10.19 5.84 -2.74
C ILE A 222 9.83 7.18 -3.40
N CYS A 223 9.07 7.17 -4.50
CA CYS A 223 8.60 8.40 -5.14
C CYS A 223 7.75 9.30 -4.22
N ILE A 224 7.13 8.75 -3.18
CA ILE A 224 6.39 9.52 -2.17
C ILE A 224 7.31 10.43 -1.34
N ILE A 225 8.60 10.11 -1.23
CA ILE A 225 9.58 11.01 -0.61
C ILE A 225 9.68 12.30 -1.43
N PHE A 226 9.82 12.21 -2.75
CA PHE A 226 9.90 13.39 -3.61
C PHE A 226 8.58 14.18 -3.63
N LEU A 227 7.44 13.49 -3.57
CA LEU A 227 6.13 14.13 -3.36
C LEU A 227 6.12 14.95 -2.05
N SER A 228 6.61 14.36 -0.97
CA SER A 228 6.67 14.98 0.36
C SER A 228 7.65 16.15 0.42
N LEU A 229 8.64 16.19 -0.48
CA LEU A 229 9.59 17.29 -0.64
C LEU A 229 9.09 18.38 -1.61
N GLY A 230 7.84 18.29 -2.09
CA GLY A 230 7.17 19.34 -2.87
C GLY A 230 7.20 19.16 -4.38
N ALA A 231 7.70 18.04 -4.90
CA ALA A 231 7.55 17.72 -6.32
C ALA A 231 6.14 17.19 -6.61
N ASN A 232 5.53 17.60 -7.73
CA ASN A 232 4.23 17.08 -8.19
C ASN A 232 4.36 15.67 -8.78
N MET A 233 4.86 14.73 -7.97
CA MET A 233 5.04 13.33 -8.37
C MET A 233 3.71 12.62 -8.46
N PRO A 234 3.56 11.69 -9.44
CA PRO A 234 2.39 10.84 -9.46
C PRO A 234 2.46 9.81 -8.32
N VAL A 235 1.31 9.52 -7.71
CA VAL A 235 1.13 8.45 -6.72
C VAL A 235 0.73 7.17 -7.45
N THR A 236 1.67 6.26 -7.65
CA THR A 236 1.51 5.10 -8.54
C THR A 236 1.57 3.74 -7.85
N HIS A 237 1.91 3.68 -6.56
CA HIS A 237 2.20 2.40 -5.89
C HIS A 237 1.01 1.42 -5.85
N HIS A 238 -0.23 1.91 -5.77
CA HIS A 238 -1.41 1.06 -5.91
C HIS A 238 -1.60 0.53 -7.35
N MET A 239 -1.22 1.31 -8.36
CA MET A 239 -1.28 0.91 -9.76
C MET A 239 -0.21 -0.15 -10.06
N THR A 240 1.02 0.07 -9.59
CA THR A 240 2.16 -0.82 -9.86
C THR A 240 2.04 -2.15 -9.11
N ILE A 241 1.68 -2.14 -7.83
CA ILE A 241 1.52 -3.39 -7.06
C ILE A 241 0.43 -4.27 -7.66
N ILE A 242 -0.70 -3.67 -8.08
CA ILE A 242 -1.83 -4.41 -8.65
C ILE A 242 -1.54 -4.87 -10.08
N GLY A 243 -0.92 -4.03 -10.91
CA GLY A 243 -0.54 -4.43 -12.27
C GLY A 243 0.49 -5.57 -12.28
N GLY A 244 1.49 -5.49 -11.41
CA GLY A 244 2.46 -6.56 -11.19
C GLY A 244 1.81 -7.84 -10.66
N LEU A 245 0.93 -7.72 -9.67
CA LEU A 245 0.25 -8.87 -9.06
C LEU A 245 -0.62 -9.59 -10.09
N ALA A 246 -1.42 -8.85 -10.86
CA ALA A 246 -2.27 -9.43 -11.89
C ALA A 246 -1.42 -10.20 -12.92
N ALA A 247 -0.37 -9.60 -13.46
CA ALA A 247 0.50 -10.30 -14.41
C ALA A 247 1.11 -11.57 -13.83
N ALA A 248 1.64 -11.50 -12.60
CA ALA A 248 2.24 -12.65 -11.92
C ALA A 248 1.22 -13.78 -11.64
N LYS A 249 -0.05 -13.47 -11.39
CA LYS A 249 -1.07 -14.47 -11.08
C LYS A 249 -1.75 -15.05 -12.32
N PHE A 250 -1.92 -14.27 -13.38
CA PHE A 250 -2.49 -14.76 -14.64
C PHE A 250 -1.47 -15.49 -15.52
N MET A 251 -0.16 -15.22 -15.37
CA MET A 251 0.88 -15.85 -16.20
C MET A 251 0.83 -17.39 -16.19
N PRO A 252 0.78 -18.10 -15.04
CA PRO A 252 0.71 -19.56 -15.04
C PRO A 252 -0.56 -20.11 -15.70
N ILE A 253 -1.70 -19.41 -15.56
CA ILE A 253 -2.96 -19.80 -16.18
C ILE A 253 -2.87 -19.70 -17.70
N LEU A 254 -2.30 -18.60 -18.20
CA LEU A 254 -2.16 -18.33 -19.63
C LEU A 254 -1.14 -19.25 -20.31
N ALA A 255 -0.06 -19.60 -19.61
CA ALA A 255 0.96 -20.51 -20.12
C ALA A 255 0.50 -21.98 -20.10
N GLY A 256 -0.41 -22.34 -19.19
CA GLY A 256 -1.05 -23.65 -19.15
C GLY A 256 -0.26 -24.71 -18.36
N GLU A 257 -0.69 -25.96 -18.51
CA GLU A 257 -0.13 -27.10 -17.77
C GLU A 257 1.36 -27.28 -18.07
N GLY A 258 2.14 -27.55 -17.02
CA GLY A 258 3.59 -27.72 -17.13
C GLY A 258 4.41 -26.43 -17.12
N PHE A 259 3.76 -25.26 -16.99
CA PHE A 259 4.47 -23.99 -16.86
C PHE A 259 5.47 -24.00 -15.71
N SER A 260 6.70 -23.57 -16.01
CA SER A 260 7.76 -23.32 -15.04
C SER A 260 8.27 -21.89 -15.19
N TRP A 261 8.27 -21.14 -14.10
CA TRP A 261 8.73 -19.75 -14.08
C TRP A 261 10.16 -19.62 -14.60
N THR A 262 11.06 -20.48 -14.14
CA THR A 262 12.50 -20.44 -14.45
C THR A 262 12.90 -21.46 -15.52
N GLY A 263 11.93 -22.08 -16.22
CA GLY A 263 12.17 -22.99 -17.34
C GLY A 263 12.57 -22.25 -18.62
N GLU A 264 12.95 -22.99 -19.66
CA GLU A 264 13.17 -22.41 -20.98
C GLU A 264 11.83 -21.98 -21.60
N TRP A 265 11.67 -20.68 -21.86
CA TRP A 265 10.46 -20.13 -22.47
C TRP A 265 10.59 -20.02 -23.98
N GLY A 266 9.61 -20.59 -24.69
CA GLY A 266 9.46 -20.46 -26.14
C GLY A 266 8.46 -19.35 -26.51
N SER A 267 8.06 -19.33 -27.78
CA SER A 267 7.12 -18.32 -28.29
C SER A 267 5.75 -18.37 -27.62
N GLY A 268 5.31 -19.54 -27.15
CA GLY A 268 4.04 -19.71 -26.44
C GLY A 268 4.03 -18.98 -25.09
N GLU A 269 5.05 -19.21 -24.27
CA GLU A 269 5.21 -18.58 -22.96
C GLU A 269 5.40 -17.07 -23.10
N TRP A 270 6.19 -16.61 -24.08
CA TRP A 270 6.33 -15.17 -24.34
C TRP A 270 5.04 -14.51 -24.85
N THR A 271 4.19 -15.26 -25.57
CA THR A 271 2.84 -14.80 -25.95
C THR A 271 1.94 -14.69 -24.72
N ALA A 272 1.97 -15.69 -23.82
CA ALA A 272 1.26 -15.63 -22.55
C ALA A 272 1.73 -14.46 -21.68
N ALA A 273 3.03 -14.20 -21.63
CA ALA A 273 3.61 -13.06 -20.93
C ALA A 273 3.12 -11.71 -21.48
N LEU A 274 3.04 -11.56 -22.80
CA LEU A 274 2.46 -10.36 -23.43
C LEU A 274 1.01 -10.12 -23.00
N ILE A 275 0.20 -11.19 -22.99
CA ILE A 275 -1.20 -11.12 -22.55
C ILE A 275 -1.26 -10.77 -21.05
N ALA A 276 -0.43 -11.40 -20.22
CA ALA A 276 -0.35 -11.12 -18.79
C ALA A 276 0.02 -9.65 -18.50
N VAL A 277 0.91 -9.06 -19.31
CA VAL A 277 1.27 -7.63 -19.22
C VAL A 277 0.09 -6.72 -19.52
N LEU A 278 -0.69 -7.03 -20.57
CA LEU A 278 -1.88 -6.25 -20.90
C LEU A 278 -2.96 -6.39 -19.82
N ILE A 279 -3.13 -7.58 -19.24
CA ILE A 279 -4.01 -7.79 -18.09
C ILE A 279 -3.53 -6.93 -16.91
N GLY A 280 -2.23 -6.90 -16.62
CA GLY A 280 -1.64 -6.04 -15.61
C GLY A 280 -1.95 -4.56 -15.81
N ALA A 281 -1.88 -4.06 -17.04
CA ALA A 281 -2.26 -2.69 -17.38
C ALA A 281 -3.75 -2.40 -17.08
N VAL A 282 -4.64 -3.34 -17.40
CA VAL A 282 -6.08 -3.22 -17.11
C VAL A 282 -6.33 -3.16 -15.61
N PHE A 283 -5.73 -4.06 -14.82
CA PHE A 283 -5.91 -4.07 -13.37
C PHE A 283 -5.29 -2.85 -12.68
N ALA A 284 -4.19 -2.31 -13.20
CA ALA A 284 -3.64 -1.04 -12.74
C ALA A 284 -4.63 0.13 -12.96
N MET A 285 -5.31 0.20 -14.12
CA MET A 285 -6.36 1.20 -14.39
C MET A 285 -7.59 1.03 -13.49
N ILE A 286 -7.96 -0.21 -13.16
CA ILE A 286 -9.04 -0.50 -12.20
C ILE A 286 -8.62 0.04 -10.82
N SER A 287 -7.41 -0.27 -10.36
CA SER A 287 -6.91 0.21 -9.07
C SER A 287 -6.86 1.74 -9.02
N ALA A 288 -6.39 2.39 -10.09
CA ALA A 288 -6.38 3.85 -10.20
C ALA A 288 -7.79 4.47 -10.07
N THR A 289 -8.78 3.86 -10.73
CA THR A 289 -10.17 4.29 -10.63
C THR A 289 -10.71 4.15 -9.21
N ILE A 290 -10.43 3.02 -8.54
CA ILE A 290 -10.86 2.80 -7.15
C ILE A 290 -10.19 3.80 -6.21
N ALA A 291 -8.91 4.12 -6.41
CA ALA A 291 -8.20 5.12 -5.61
C ALA A 291 -8.84 6.49 -5.78
N GLU A 292 -9.15 6.91 -7.02
CA GLU A 292 -9.80 8.19 -7.27
C GLU A 292 -11.22 8.26 -6.66
N LEU A 293 -11.98 7.17 -6.73
CA LEU A 293 -13.29 7.07 -6.08
C LEU A 293 -13.17 7.14 -4.55
N GLY A 294 -12.20 6.44 -3.96
CA GLY A 294 -11.88 6.51 -2.53
C GLY A 294 -11.46 7.92 -2.11
N ALA A 295 -10.64 8.59 -2.93
CA ALA A 295 -10.21 9.96 -2.70
C ALA A 295 -11.43 10.90 -2.64
N ARG A 296 -12.30 10.84 -3.66
CA ARG A 296 -13.52 11.67 -3.74
C ARG A 296 -14.53 11.37 -2.65
N TRP A 297 -14.64 10.11 -2.24
CA TRP A 297 -15.63 9.70 -1.25
C TRP A 297 -15.21 10.07 0.16
N VAL A 298 -14.04 9.60 0.60
CA VAL A 298 -13.67 9.59 2.01
C VAL A 298 -12.44 10.45 2.32
N HIS A 299 -11.54 10.69 1.38
CA HIS A 299 -10.36 11.53 1.65
C HIS A 299 -10.71 13.02 1.54
N ASN A 300 -11.14 13.48 0.36
CA ASN A 300 -11.40 14.89 0.04
C ASN A 300 -12.51 15.46 0.93
N ARG A 301 -13.47 14.61 1.32
CA ARG A 301 -14.62 14.98 2.15
C ARG A 301 -14.40 14.73 3.64
N GLY A 302 -13.21 14.29 4.05
CA GLY A 302 -12.89 13.99 5.44
C GLY A 302 -12.07 15.08 6.12
N ASP A 303 -12.05 15.06 7.45
CA ASP A 303 -11.17 15.91 8.26
C ASP A 303 -9.76 15.33 8.44
N THR A 304 -9.63 14.01 8.29
CA THR A 304 -8.38 13.27 8.49
C THR A 304 -7.98 12.51 7.23
N HIS A 305 -6.72 12.06 7.14
CA HIS A 305 -6.27 11.23 6.00
C HIS A 305 -6.92 9.84 6.06
N ILE A 306 -7.77 9.51 5.07
CA ILE A 306 -8.02 8.12 4.70
C ILE A 306 -7.33 7.92 3.36
N ASP A 307 -6.47 6.91 3.31
CA ASP A 307 -5.51 6.74 2.23
C ASP A 307 -6.15 6.17 0.96
N PRO A 308 -6.25 6.96 -0.14
CA PRO A 308 -6.88 6.47 -1.36
C PRO A 308 -6.17 5.27 -2.02
N PRO A 309 -4.82 5.20 -2.06
CA PRO A 309 -4.11 4.03 -2.54
C PRO A 309 -4.42 2.76 -1.74
N ALA A 310 -4.35 2.79 -0.41
CA ALA A 310 -4.70 1.62 0.41
C ALA A 310 -6.17 1.21 0.20
N PHE A 311 -7.08 2.19 0.04
CA PHE A 311 -8.48 1.96 -0.32
C PHE A 311 -8.66 1.24 -1.67
N ALA A 312 -7.68 1.33 -2.56
CA ALA A 312 -7.66 0.63 -3.85
C ALA A 312 -6.92 -0.71 -3.83
N ILE A 313 -5.82 -0.82 -3.08
CA ILE A 313 -4.97 -2.03 -3.10
C ILE A 313 -5.73 -3.25 -2.58
N TRP A 314 -6.38 -3.17 -1.41
CA TRP A 314 -7.03 -4.35 -0.83
C TRP A 314 -8.19 -4.90 -1.69
N PRO A 315 -9.14 -4.09 -2.24
CA PRO A 315 -10.20 -4.66 -3.05
C PRO A 315 -9.68 -5.08 -4.43
N SER A 316 -8.69 -4.39 -5.01
CA SER A 316 -8.08 -4.81 -6.27
C SER A 316 -7.33 -6.13 -6.12
N THR A 317 -6.62 -6.33 -5.01
CA THR A 317 -5.95 -7.60 -4.68
C THR A 317 -6.97 -8.72 -4.57
N THR A 318 -8.07 -8.49 -3.83
CA THR A 318 -9.17 -9.47 -3.73
C THR A 318 -9.83 -9.75 -5.07
N LEU A 319 -9.98 -8.75 -5.93
CA LEU A 319 -10.52 -8.94 -7.27
C LEU A 319 -9.60 -9.83 -8.12
N VAL A 320 -8.30 -9.53 -8.16
CA VAL A 320 -7.31 -10.34 -8.91
C VAL A 320 -7.29 -11.78 -8.42
N LEU A 321 -7.09 -11.98 -7.11
CA LEU A 321 -6.96 -13.31 -6.53
C LEU A 321 -8.28 -14.08 -6.52
N GLY A 322 -9.41 -13.37 -6.42
CA GLY A 322 -10.75 -13.93 -6.55
C GLY A 322 -10.98 -14.47 -7.95
N ILE A 323 -10.72 -13.68 -9.01
CA ILE A 323 -10.87 -14.13 -10.40
C ILE A 323 -9.94 -15.32 -10.69
N VAL A 324 -8.68 -15.23 -10.29
CA VAL A 324 -7.69 -16.31 -10.47
C VAL A 324 -8.12 -17.60 -9.78
N ALA A 325 -8.80 -17.53 -8.64
CA ALA A 325 -9.30 -18.72 -7.95
C ALA A 325 -10.48 -19.42 -8.66
N PHE A 326 -11.12 -18.77 -9.65
CA PHE A 326 -12.22 -19.33 -10.44
C PHE A 326 -11.79 -19.85 -11.83
N LEU A 327 -10.52 -19.65 -12.22
CA LEU A 327 -9.95 -20.08 -13.49
C LEU A 327 -9.08 -21.32 -13.30
#